data_AF-A0A7G5IMY8-F1
#
_entry.id   AF-A0A7G5IMY8-F1
#
_cell.length_a   1.000
_cell.length_b   1.000
_cell.length_c   1.000
_cell.angle_alpha   90.00
_cell.angle_beta   90.00
_cell.angle_gamma   90.00
#
_symmetry.space_group_name_H-M   'P 1'
#
loop_
_entity.id
_entity.type
_entity.pdbx_description
1 polymer ?
#
loop_
_entity_poly.entity_id
_entity_poly.type
_entity_poly.pdbx_seq_one_letter_code
_entity_poly.pdbx_strand_id
1 'polypeptide(L)' 'MNPYICSRTPAIVTSKDLTVMDAIGWNLTDEAQNANYVLPTSALAYVPEPATWAMMIVGFGLVGSTMRRRRPAVSA' A
#
# COMPACT_ATOMS: atom_id res chain seq x y z
N MET A 1 7.39 -14.78 21.81
CA MET A 1 7.89 -13.46 21.37
C MET A 1 8.86 -13.69 20.22
N ASN A 2 8.60 -13.15 19.03
CA ASN A 2 9.44 -13.37 17.84
C ASN A 2 10.69 -12.45 17.88
N PRO A 3 11.93 -12.99 17.87
CA PRO A 3 13.16 -12.22 18.06
C PRO A 3 13.53 -11.24 16.93
N TYR A 4 12.84 -11.25 15.79
CA TYR A 4 13.15 -10.35 14.67
C TYR A 4 12.55 -8.93 14.79
N ILE A 5 11.66 -8.69 15.76
CA ILE A 5 10.97 -7.38 15.93
C ILE A 5 11.70 -6.46 16.93
N CYS A 6 12.55 -7.01 17.82
CA CYS A 6 13.19 -6.26 18.90
C CYS A 6 14.55 -5.63 18.55
N SER A 7 15.17 -6.01 17.44
CA SER A 7 16.55 -5.60 17.10
C SER A 7 16.67 -4.40 16.16
N ARG A 8 15.56 -3.73 15.79
CA ARG A 8 15.55 -2.58 14.85
C ARG A 8 16.26 -2.88 13.50
N THR A 9 16.42 -4.16 13.15
CA THR A 9 16.90 -4.51 11.82
C THR A 9 15.79 -4.20 10.82
N PRO A 10 16.02 -3.36 9.79
CA PRO A 10 15.00 -3.13 8.78
C PRO A 10 14.69 -4.44 8.08
N ALA A 11 13.39 -4.74 7.90
CA ALA A 11 12.99 -5.88 7.08
C ALA A 11 13.36 -5.59 5.63
N ILE A 12 14.30 -6.37 5.10
CA ILE A 12 14.86 -6.25 3.76
C ILE A 12 14.45 -7.50 2.98
N VAL A 13 13.94 -7.31 1.77
CA VAL A 13 13.71 -8.38 0.79
C VAL A 13 14.99 -8.56 -0.01
N THR A 14 15.52 -9.78 -0.02
CA THR A 14 16.74 -10.16 -0.72
C THR A 14 16.45 -11.14 -1.86
N SER A 15 17.45 -11.40 -2.71
CA SER A 15 17.35 -12.41 -3.78
C SER A 15 16.93 -13.80 -3.26
N LYS A 16 17.30 -14.17 -2.02
CA LYS A 16 16.87 -15.45 -1.42
C LYS A 16 15.37 -15.49 -1.20
N ASP A 17 14.80 -14.39 -0.71
CA ASP A 17 13.37 -14.30 -0.44
C ASP A 17 12.57 -14.33 -1.76
N LEU A 18 13.08 -13.69 -2.81
CA LEU A 18 12.49 -13.74 -4.16
C LEU A 18 12.52 -15.16 -4.75
N THR A 19 13.61 -15.91 -4.60
CA THR A 19 13.67 -17.31 -5.09
C THR A 19 12.68 -18.22 -4.37
N VAL A 20 12.39 -17.94 -3.09
CA VAL A 20 11.35 -18.66 -2.34
C VAL A 20 9.96 -18.30 -2.88
N MET A 21 9.70 -17.01 -3.16
CA MET A 21 8.43 -16.57 -3.74
C MET A 21 8.21 -17.14 -5.16
N ASP A 22 9.28 -17.25 -5.95
CA ASP A 22 9.26 -17.91 -7.25
C ASP A 22 8.94 -19.41 -7.13
N ALA A 23 9.57 -20.10 -6.17
CA ALA A 23 9.33 -21.51 -5.89
C ALA A 23 7.89 -21.82 -5.43
N ILE A 24 7.21 -20.86 -4.76
CA ILE A 24 5.80 -21.01 -4.36
C ILE A 24 4.81 -20.46 -5.42
N GLY A 25 5.30 -20.13 -6.63
CA GLY A 25 4.46 -19.86 -7.80
C GLY A 25 4.14 -18.38 -8.07
N TRP A 26 4.82 -17.43 -7.43
CA TRP A 26 4.61 -15.99 -7.70
C TRP A 26 5.26 -15.51 -9.00
N ASN A 27 5.98 -16.37 -9.73
CA ASN A 27 6.56 -16.14 -11.06
C ASN A 27 7.34 -14.81 -11.14
N LEU A 28 8.49 -14.76 -10.47
CA LEU A 28 9.34 -13.58 -10.33
C LEU A 28 10.61 -13.69 -11.20
N THR A 29 10.47 -14.29 -12.38
CA THR A 29 11.60 -14.78 -13.19
C THR A 29 12.58 -13.68 -13.61
N ASP A 30 12.14 -12.43 -13.71
CA ASP A 30 13.00 -11.31 -14.13
C ASP A 30 13.77 -10.70 -12.95
N GLU A 31 13.16 -10.65 -11.77
CA GLU A 31 13.76 -10.08 -10.55
C GLU A 31 14.61 -11.09 -9.77
N ALA A 32 14.26 -12.37 -9.78
CA ALA A 32 14.97 -13.42 -9.04
C ALA A 32 16.38 -13.70 -9.57
N GLN A 33 16.66 -13.37 -10.84
CA GLN A 33 17.98 -13.53 -11.46
C GLN A 33 18.96 -12.42 -11.05
N ASN A 34 18.48 -11.33 -10.45
CA ASN A 34 19.35 -10.29 -9.91
C ASN A 34 19.92 -10.74 -8.56
N ALA A 35 21.17 -11.20 -8.57
CA ALA A 35 21.90 -11.65 -7.38
C ALA A 35 22.12 -10.55 -6.32
N ASN A 36 21.95 -9.27 -6.68
CA ASN A 36 22.14 -8.12 -5.80
C ASN A 36 20.81 -7.43 -5.46
N TYR A 37 19.68 -8.14 -5.53
CA TYR A 37 18.39 -7.58 -5.16
C TYR A 37 18.33 -7.31 -3.66
N VAL A 38 18.18 -6.03 -3.30
CA VAL A 38 18.06 -5.55 -1.92
C VAL A 38 17.01 -4.44 -1.91
N LEU A 39 15.82 -4.75 -1.43
CA LEU A 39 14.76 -3.76 -1.25
C LEU A 39 14.31 -3.70 0.20
N PRO A 40 14.40 -2.55 0.88
CA PRO A 40 13.80 -2.40 2.18
C PRO A 40 12.27 -2.45 2.03
N THR A 41 11.57 -3.18 2.90
CA THR A 41 10.10 -3.28 2.84
C THR A 41 9.42 -1.92 2.97
N SER A 42 10.07 -0.95 3.62
CA SER A 42 9.60 0.44 3.72
C SER A 42 9.54 1.16 2.38
N ALA A 43 10.25 0.70 1.34
CA ALA A 43 10.15 1.25 0.00
C ALA A 43 8.86 0.82 -0.73
N LEU A 44 8.12 -0.17 -0.21
CA LEU A 44 6.85 -0.65 -0.78
C LEU A 44 5.65 0.22 -0.37
N ALA A 45 5.86 1.51 -0.13
CA ALA A 45 4.86 2.47 0.35
C ALA A 45 3.82 2.85 -0.73
N TYR A 46 3.07 1.86 -1.22
CA TYR A 46 2.01 2.04 -2.20
C TYR A 46 0.67 2.52 -1.60
N VAL A 47 0.60 2.60 -0.27
CA VAL A 47 -0.59 3.06 0.44
C VAL A 47 -0.48 4.57 0.69
N PRO A 48 -1.43 5.38 0.22
CA PRO A 48 -1.49 6.80 0.57
C PRO A 48 -1.52 6.96 2.09
N GLU A 49 -0.84 7.98 2.61
CA GLU A 49 -0.83 8.22 4.06
C GLU A 49 -2.26 8.29 4.63
N PRO A 50 -2.48 7.87 5.89
CA PRO A 50 -3.81 7.94 6.51
C PRO A 50 -4.47 9.32 6.41
N ALA A 51 -3.66 10.38 6.46
CA ALA A 51 -4.11 11.77 6.27
C ALA A 51 -4.64 12.03 4.85
N THR A 52 -4.05 11.42 3.82
CA THR A 52 -4.51 11.52 2.43
C THR A 52 -5.87 10.87 2.26
N TRP A 53 -6.10 9.70 2.85
CA TRP A 53 -7.43 9.07 2.88
C TRP A 53 -8.46 9.96 3.57
N ALA A 54 -8.10 10.55 4.71
CA ALA A 54 -8.96 11.47 5.44
C ALA A 54 -9.31 12.70 4.59
N MET A 55 -8.33 13.33 3.93
CA MET A 55 -8.54 14.49 3.05
C MET A 55 -9.48 14.14 1.89
N MET A 56 -9.31 12.97 1.26
CA MET A 56 -10.19 12.52 0.18
C MET A 56 -11.62 12.30 0.67
N ILE A 57 -11.80 11.62 1.80
CA ILE A 57 -13.12 11.39 2.40
C ILE A 57 -13.80 12.72 2.73
N VAL A 58 -13.07 13.67 3.32
CA VAL A 58 -13.58 15.01 3.63
C VAL A 58 -13.96 15.76 2.35
N GLY A 59 -13.09 15.76 1.33
CA GLY A 59 -13.34 16.42 0.05
C GLY A 59 -14.56 15.86 -0.67
N PHE A 60 -14.63 14.53 -0.85
CA PHE A 60 -15.77 13.88 -1.49
C PHE A 60 -17.06 13.98 -0.67
N GLY A 61 -16.95 13.92 0.67
CA GLY A 61 -18.08 14.17 1.57
C GLY A 61 -18.66 15.57 1.40
N LEU A 62 -17.79 16.58 1.31
CA LEU A 62 -18.19 17.97 1.09
C LEU A 62 -18.87 18.14 -0.28
N VAL A 63 -18.24 17.68 -1.35
CA VAL A 63 -18.81 17.73 -2.71
C VAL A 63 -20.17 17.02 -2.76
N GLY A 64 -20.26 15.78 -2.27
CA GLY A 64 -21.52 15.02 -2.23
C GLY A 64 -22.60 15.70 -1.38
N SER A 65 -22.23 16.30 -0.25
CA SER A 65 -23.17 17.01 0.63
C SER A 65 -23.77 18.25 -0.06
N THR A 66 -22.96 18.99 -0.81
CA THR A 66 -23.41 20.20 -1.53
C THR A 66 -24.37 19.85 -2.67
N MET A 67 -24.11 18.78 -3.40
CA MET A 67 -25.02 18.26 -4.43
C MET A 67 -26.36 17.83 -3.85
N ARG A 68 -26.36 17.14 -2.69
CA ARG A 68 -27.59 16.65 -2.04
C ARG A 68 -28.45 17.79 -1.48
N ARG A 69 -27.84 18.87 -0.97
CA ARG A 69 -28.57 20.06 -0.47
C ARG A 69 -29.28 20.84 -1.57
N ARG A 70 -28.83 20.73 -2.82
CA ARG A 70 -29.36 21.49 -3.97
C ARG A 70 -30.57 20.84 -4.65
N ARG A 71 -31.19 19.80 -4.08
CA ARG A 71 -32.46 19.28 -4.63
C ARG A 71 -33.52 20.39 -4.53
N PRO A 72 -34.03 20.97 -5.64
CA PRO A 72 -35.20 21.82 -5.55
C PRO A 72 -36.34 20.97 -5.00
N ALA A 73 -37.12 21.53 -4.07
CA ALA A 73 -38.39 20.91 -3.70
C ALA A 73 -39.17 20.69 -5.00
N VAL A 74 -39.48 19.43 -5.32
CA VAL A 74 -40.40 19.13 -6.40
C VAL A 74 -41.73 19.72 -5.95
N SER A 75 -42.06 20.90 -6.46
CA SER A 75 -43.38 21.50 -6.26
C SER A 75 -44.36 20.65 -7.06
N ALA A 76 -45.29 20.02 -6.35
CA ALA A 76 -46.46 19.38 -6.94
C ALA A 76 -47.49 20.42 -7.37
#